data_AF-A0A0F9JPL0-F1
#
_entry.id   AF-A0A0F9JPL0-F1
#
_cell.length_a   1.000
_cell.length_b   1.000
_cell.length_c   1.000
_cell.angle_alpha   90.00
_cell.angle_beta   90.00
_cell.angle_gamma   90.00
#
_symmetry.space_group_name_H-M   'P 1'
#
loop_
_entity.id
_entity.type
_entity.pdbx_description
1 polymer ?
#
loop_
_entity_poly.entity_id
_entity_poly.type
_entity_poly.pdbx_seq_one_letter_code
_entity_poly.pdbx_strand_id
1 'polypeptide(L)'
;MHVVTHRIHPDEPCYGLWEGPVRGRWTQRVFVVRGDAKAKFETDYGPVSDFPDATETGYISDGEDSVAQLQELAERDRHSDKWAKRRREMQAESTLISDILKQEEQLLDVRANRSHFGLGISIQRNDFPREAVISRHKEKRNARKSRNG
;
A
#
# COMPACT_ATOMS: atom_id res chain seq x y z
N MET A 1 -7.58 -2.36 31.62
CA MET A 1 -9.03 -2.28 31.84
C MET A 1 -9.42 -0.81 31.74
N HIS A 2 -10.36 -0.46 30.88
CA HIS A 2 -10.85 0.91 30.71
C HIS A 2 -12.32 0.99 31.08
N VAL A 3 -12.72 2.12 31.66
CA VAL A 3 -14.11 2.39 32.03
C VAL A 3 -14.77 3.14 30.89
N VAL A 4 -15.98 2.76 30.46
CA VAL A 4 -16.71 3.54 29.46
C VAL A 4 -17.27 4.80 30.13
N THR A 5 -17.07 5.97 29.52
CA THR A 5 -17.66 7.24 29.97
C THR A 5 -18.64 7.76 28.93
N HIS A 6 -19.65 8.51 29.38
CA HIS A 6 -20.66 9.14 28.53
C HIS A 6 -20.43 10.63 28.29
N ARG A 7 -19.43 11.22 28.96
CA ARG A 7 -19.04 12.61 28.80
C ARG A 7 -17.53 12.76 28.90
N ILE A 8 -17.01 13.76 28.20
CA ILE A 8 -15.64 14.26 28.26
C ILE A 8 -15.69 15.79 28.22
N HIS A 9 -14.73 16.43 28.88
CA HIS A 9 -14.55 17.88 28.80
C HIS A 9 -13.35 18.23 27.91
N PRO A 10 -13.40 19.37 27.20
CA PRO A 10 -12.33 19.83 26.31
C PRO A 10 -10.96 19.89 27.01
N ASP A 11 -10.95 20.32 28.27
CA ASP A 11 -9.72 20.53 29.06
C ASP A 11 -9.28 19.29 29.85
N GLU A 12 -9.96 18.15 29.72
CA GLU A 12 -9.54 16.91 30.40
C GLU A 12 -8.20 16.42 29.86
N PRO A 13 -7.29 15.92 30.74
CA PRO A 13 -6.05 15.31 30.30
C PRO A 13 -6.35 14.02 29.52
N CYS A 14 -5.78 13.92 28.34
CA CYS A 14 -6.04 12.83 27.41
C CYS A 14 -4.87 11.84 27.41
N TYR A 15 -5.15 10.57 27.63
CA TYR A 15 -4.17 9.49 27.45
C TYR A 15 -3.85 9.30 25.95
N GLY A 16 -4.86 9.41 25.11
CA GLY A 16 -4.71 9.28 23.67
C GLY A 16 -6.04 9.23 22.93
N LEU A 17 -5.94 9.33 21.62
CA LEU A 17 -7.08 9.32 20.70
C LEU A 17 -6.78 8.36 19.56
N TRP A 18 -7.75 7.54 19.21
CA TRP A 18 -7.72 6.72 18.01
C TRP A 18 -8.91 7.07 17.14
N GLU A 19 -8.71 7.18 15.84
CA GLU A 19 -9.78 7.46 14.90
C GLU A 19 -9.64 6.61 13.65
N GLY A 20 -10.71 5.92 13.28
CA GLY A 20 -10.71 5.05 12.12
C GLY A 20 -11.98 4.24 11.93
N PRO A 21 -11.97 3.33 10.94
CA PRO A 21 -13.14 2.52 10.60
C PRO A 21 -13.38 1.41 11.65
N VAL A 22 -14.60 1.36 12.19
CA VAL A 22 -15.08 0.30 13.07
C VAL A 22 -16.41 -0.20 12.52
N ARG A 23 -16.47 -1.46 12.10
CA ARG A 23 -17.71 -2.10 11.59
C ARG A 23 -18.40 -1.27 10.49
N GLY A 24 -17.62 -0.68 9.58
CA GLY A 24 -18.13 0.14 8.47
C GLY A 24 -18.52 1.57 8.84
N ARG A 25 -18.25 2.00 10.07
CA ARG A 25 -18.50 3.37 10.54
C ARG A 25 -17.21 4.06 10.97
N TRP A 26 -17.07 5.34 10.65
CA TRP A 26 -15.91 6.13 11.07
C TRP A 26 -16.11 6.54 12.52
N THR A 27 -15.25 6.04 13.41
CA THR A 27 -15.40 6.21 14.86
C THR A 27 -14.13 6.81 15.45
N GLN A 28 -14.30 7.81 16.32
CA GLN A 28 -13.23 8.33 17.16
C GLN A 28 -13.40 7.79 18.59
N ARG A 29 -12.29 7.34 19.17
CA ARG A 29 -12.19 6.82 20.52
C ARG A 29 -11.21 7.69 21.28
N VAL A 30 -11.69 8.40 22.28
CA VAL A 30 -10.89 9.25 23.16
C VAL A 30 -10.70 8.54 24.48
N PHE A 31 -9.47 8.48 24.98
CA PHE A 31 -9.14 7.91 26.27
C PHE A 31 -8.70 9.05 27.20
N VAL A 32 -9.49 9.38 28.20
CA VAL A 32 -9.19 10.41 29.20
C VAL A 32 -8.61 9.81 30.47
N VAL A 33 -7.73 10.54 31.16
CA VAL A 33 -7.15 10.16 32.45
C VAL A 33 -8.00 10.73 33.57
N ARG A 34 -8.53 9.88 34.45
CA ARG A 34 -9.32 10.28 35.63
C ARG A 34 -8.81 9.54 36.86
N GLY A 35 -7.92 10.19 37.60
CA GLY A 35 -7.16 9.53 38.66
C GLY A 35 -6.34 8.37 38.08
N ASP A 36 -6.42 7.19 38.69
CA ASP A 36 -5.68 6.00 38.25
C ASP A 36 -6.38 5.23 37.11
N ALA A 37 -7.52 5.72 36.62
CA ALA A 37 -8.32 5.05 35.61
C ALA A 37 -8.27 5.76 34.26
N LYS A 38 -8.25 4.95 33.19
CA LYS A 38 -8.46 5.41 31.81
C LYS A 38 -9.91 5.23 31.44
N ALA A 39 -10.59 6.32 31.13
CA ALA A 39 -11.98 6.32 30.70
C ALA A 39 -12.06 6.50 29.17
N LYS A 40 -12.82 5.62 28.50
CA LYS A 40 -13.01 5.63 27.05
C LYS A 40 -14.33 6.31 26.69
N PHE A 41 -14.28 7.27 25.79
CA PHE A 41 -15.41 7.89 25.12
C PHE A 41 -15.37 7.57 23.63
N GLU A 42 -16.51 7.27 23.02
CA GLU A 42 -16.60 6.97 21.59
C GLU A 42 -17.59 7.91 20.90
N THR A 43 -17.16 8.45 19.77
CA THR A 43 -17.95 9.30 18.88
C THR A 43 -18.04 8.63 17.52
N ASP A 44 -19.26 8.48 17.02
CA ASP A 44 -19.55 7.95 15.70
C ASP A 44 -19.80 9.11 14.73
N TYR A 45 -19.00 9.21 13.68
CA TYR A 45 -19.08 10.28 12.68
C TYR A 45 -19.90 9.91 11.44
N GLY A 46 -20.34 8.65 11.31
CA GLY A 46 -21.08 8.22 10.12
C GLY A 46 -20.48 7.01 9.41
N PRO A 47 -21.01 6.65 8.23
CA PRO A 47 -20.47 5.57 7.42
C PRO A 47 -19.09 5.92 6.85
N VAL A 48 -18.23 4.90 6.67
CA VAL A 48 -16.88 5.09 6.11
C VAL A 48 -16.90 5.64 4.68
N SER A 49 -17.99 5.44 3.94
CA SER A 49 -18.17 6.00 2.59
C SER A 49 -18.08 7.52 2.52
N ASP A 50 -18.39 8.21 3.63
CA ASP A 50 -18.38 9.67 3.70
C ASP A 50 -16.95 10.22 3.89
N PHE A 51 -16.00 9.33 4.19
CA PHE A 51 -14.59 9.64 4.48
C PHE A 51 -13.63 8.85 3.57
N PRO A 52 -13.73 8.96 2.23
CA PRO A 52 -12.99 8.10 1.29
C PRO A 52 -11.47 8.32 1.33
N ASP A 53 -11.03 9.54 1.66
CA ASP A 53 -9.62 9.92 1.69
C ASP A 53 -9.05 10.02 3.12
N ALA A 54 -9.89 9.84 4.14
CA ALA A 54 -9.46 9.90 5.53
C ALA A 54 -8.49 8.75 5.84
N THR A 55 -7.52 9.02 6.71
CA THR A 55 -6.53 8.04 7.14
C THR A 55 -6.79 7.68 8.59
N GLU A 56 -6.69 6.41 8.94
CA GLU A 56 -6.73 5.98 10.33
C GLU A 56 -5.57 6.63 11.10
N THR A 57 -5.88 7.27 12.22
CA THR A 57 -4.91 8.00 13.04
C THR A 57 -4.95 7.57 14.49
N GLY A 58 -3.78 7.60 15.13
CA GLY A 58 -3.63 7.37 16.55
C GLY A 58 -2.68 8.40 17.14
N TYR A 59 -3.12 9.09 18.18
CA TYR A 59 -2.33 10.04 18.96
C TYR A 59 -2.18 9.51 20.37
N ILE A 60 -0.95 9.52 20.87
CA ILE A 60 -0.60 9.12 22.23
C ILE A 60 -0.09 10.38 22.93
N SER A 61 -0.59 10.64 24.12
CA SER A 61 -0.27 11.84 24.89
C SER A 61 0.06 11.56 26.35
N ASP A 62 -0.45 10.45 26.91
CA ASP A 62 -0.22 10.04 28.31
C ASP A 62 -0.59 11.11 29.37
N GLY A 63 -1.52 12.01 29.02
CA GLY A 63 -2.05 13.04 29.91
C GLY A 63 -1.43 14.44 29.72
N GLU A 64 -0.51 14.62 28.77
CA GLU A 64 0.12 15.91 28.49
C GLU A 64 -0.78 16.87 27.71
N ASP A 65 -1.54 16.35 26.75
CA ASP A 65 -2.45 17.10 25.89
C ASP A 65 -3.89 16.98 26.39
N SER A 66 -4.66 18.03 26.13
CA SER A 66 -6.10 18.03 26.38
C SER A 66 -6.87 17.25 25.32
N VAL A 67 -8.07 16.84 25.68
CA VAL A 67 -9.04 16.26 24.73
C VAL A 67 -9.21 17.16 23.50
N ALA A 68 -9.38 18.47 23.70
CA ALA A 68 -9.60 19.41 22.61
C ALA A 68 -8.44 19.45 21.63
N GLN A 69 -7.20 19.46 22.13
CA GLN A 69 -6.00 19.46 21.29
C GLN A 69 -5.93 18.20 20.43
N LEU A 70 -6.16 17.02 21.00
CA LEU A 70 -6.15 15.78 20.22
C LEU A 70 -7.31 15.71 19.22
N GLN A 71 -8.49 16.22 19.58
CA GLN A 71 -9.63 16.27 18.66
C GLN A 71 -9.38 17.22 17.48
N GLU A 72 -8.76 18.37 17.72
CA GLU A 72 -8.37 19.31 16.66
C GLU A 72 -7.35 18.68 15.70
N LEU A 73 -6.35 17.97 16.23
CA LEU A 73 -5.38 17.23 15.41
C LEU A 73 -6.05 16.16 14.55
N ALA A 74 -6.96 15.39 15.14
CA ALA A 74 -7.70 14.34 14.46
C ALA A 74 -8.63 14.91 13.37
N GLU A 75 -9.33 16.01 13.66
CA GLU A 75 -10.18 16.71 12.69
C GLU A 75 -9.35 17.24 11.51
N ARG A 76 -8.22 17.90 11.80
CA ARG A 76 -7.31 18.40 10.76
C ARG A 76 -6.84 17.27 9.85
N ASP A 77 -6.44 16.14 10.42
CA ASP A 77 -5.90 15.02 9.65
C ASP A 77 -7.00 14.27 8.88
N ARG A 78 -8.24 14.22 9.39
CA ARG A 78 -9.43 13.70 8.67
C ARG A 78 -9.73 14.50 7.40
N HIS A 79 -9.54 15.81 7.46
CA HIS A 79 -9.76 16.73 6.33
C HIS A 79 -8.50 16.98 5.48
N SER A 80 -7.37 16.32 5.80
CA SER A 80 -6.12 16.47 5.06
C SER A 80 -5.99 15.43 3.95
N ASP A 81 -5.64 15.88 2.74
CA ASP A 81 -5.37 15.00 1.60
C ASP A 81 -3.90 14.53 1.53
N LYS A 82 -3.05 14.98 2.46
CA LYS A 82 -1.60 14.74 2.45
C LYS A 82 -1.27 13.24 2.36
N TRP A 83 -1.87 12.44 3.24
CA TRP A 83 -1.60 11.01 3.30
C TRP A 83 -2.30 10.25 2.19
N ALA A 84 -3.46 10.71 1.72
CA ALA A 84 -4.14 10.15 0.56
C ALA A 84 -3.30 10.32 -0.72
N LYS A 85 -2.75 11.52 -0.95
CA LYS A 85 -1.83 11.81 -2.06
C LYS A 85 -0.59 10.93 -2.01
N ARG A 86 0.08 10.87 -0.85
CA ARG A 86 1.27 10.02 -0.69
C ARG A 86 0.99 8.54 -0.93
N ARG A 87 -0.18 8.03 -0.53
CA ARG A 87 -0.60 6.65 -0.85
C ARG A 87 -0.75 6.44 -2.36
N ARG A 88 -1.38 7.39 -3.07
CA ARG A 88 -1.55 7.32 -4.53
C ARG A 88 -0.19 7.37 -5.25
N GLU A 89 0.72 8.23 -4.81
CA GLU A 89 2.09 8.32 -5.33
C GLU A 89 2.84 6.99 -5.12
N MET A 90 2.84 6.44 -3.90
CA MET A 90 3.49 5.15 -3.62
C MET A 90 2.88 3.99 -4.42
N GLN A 91 1.56 3.99 -4.65
CA GLN A 91 0.91 3.01 -5.51
C GLN A 91 1.32 3.17 -6.98
N ALA A 92 1.42 4.41 -7.47
CA ALA A 92 1.86 4.69 -8.83
C ALA A 92 3.34 4.34 -9.07
N GLU A 93 4.18 4.51 -8.05
CA GLU A 93 5.61 4.15 -8.07
C GLU A 93 5.86 2.65 -7.86
N SER A 94 4.84 1.88 -7.45
CA SER A 94 4.99 0.43 -7.23
C SER A 94 5.07 -0.33 -8.57
N THR A 95 6.28 -0.48 -9.10
CA THR A 95 6.53 -1.29 -10.32
C THR A 95 6.57 -2.79 -10.05
N LEU A 96 6.54 -3.24 -8.79
CA LEU A 96 6.70 -4.64 -8.41
C LEU A 96 5.73 -5.57 -9.15
N ILE A 97 4.46 -5.16 -9.27
CA ILE A 97 3.45 -5.93 -10.00
C ILE A 97 3.77 -5.96 -11.50
N SER A 98 4.15 -4.83 -12.08
CA SER A 98 4.54 -4.77 -13.50
C SER A 98 5.79 -5.60 -13.81
N ASP A 99 6.73 -5.67 -12.88
CA ASP A 99 7.97 -6.44 -13.02
C ASP A 99 7.70 -7.94 -12.88
N ILE A 100 6.83 -8.35 -11.94
CA ILE A 100 6.37 -9.74 -11.82
C ILE A 100 5.62 -10.18 -13.08
N LEU A 101 4.73 -9.33 -13.63
CA LEU A 101 4.00 -9.65 -14.86
C LEU A 101 4.94 -9.82 -16.05
N LYS A 102 5.94 -8.94 -16.20
CA LYS A 102 6.99 -9.08 -17.23
C LYS A 102 7.78 -10.38 -17.06
N GLN A 103 8.10 -10.75 -15.82
CA GLN A 103 8.84 -11.98 -15.54
C GLN A 103 8.02 -13.23 -15.85
N GLU A 104 6.73 -13.26 -15.51
CA GLU A 104 5.81 -14.36 -15.87
C GLU A 104 5.62 -14.48 -17.40
N GLU A 105 5.46 -13.35 -18.11
CA GLU A 105 5.39 -13.35 -19.58
C GLU A 105 6.67 -13.93 -20.21
N GLN A 106 7.84 -13.54 -19.70
CA GLN A 106 9.12 -14.11 -20.12
C GLN A 106 9.21 -15.63 -19.85
N LEU A 107 8.74 -16.09 -18.69
CA LEU A 107 8.73 -17.51 -18.35
C LEU A 107 7.76 -18.33 -19.21
N LEU A 108 6.60 -17.76 -19.56
CA LEU A 108 5.66 -18.36 -20.48
C LEU A 108 6.26 -18.48 -21.88
N ASP A 109 6.92 -17.44 -22.37
CA ASP A 109 7.62 -17.46 -23.66
C ASP A 109 8.75 -18.49 -23.69
N VAL A 110 9.53 -18.59 -22.61
CA VAL A 110 10.59 -19.60 -22.48
C VAL A 110 9.99 -21.01 -22.45
N ARG A 111 8.90 -21.23 -21.68
CA ARG A 111 8.20 -22.51 -21.62
C ARG A 111 7.61 -22.91 -22.97
N ALA A 112 7.03 -21.96 -23.70
CA ALA A 112 6.49 -22.18 -25.05
C ALA A 112 7.60 -22.51 -26.08
N ASN A 113 8.82 -22.02 -25.85
CA ASN A 113 9.99 -22.31 -26.69
C ASN A 113 10.80 -23.55 -26.25
N ARG A 114 10.32 -24.32 -25.28
CA ARG A 114 11.02 -25.50 -24.76
C ARG A 114 11.10 -26.61 -25.80
N SER A 115 12.28 -27.19 -25.95
CA SER A 115 12.53 -28.32 -26.86
C SER A 115 11.84 -29.59 -26.34
N HIS A 116 11.20 -30.36 -27.23
CA HIS A 116 10.59 -31.64 -26.89
C HIS A 116 11.44 -32.79 -27.43
N PHE A 117 11.86 -33.69 -26.53
CA PHE A 117 12.61 -34.91 -26.85
C PHE A 117 11.87 -36.13 -26.29
N GLY A 118 11.53 -37.08 -27.17
CA GLY A 118 10.87 -38.34 -26.83
C GLY A 118 11.13 -39.41 -27.91
N LEU A 119 10.62 -40.63 -27.69
CA LEU A 119 10.77 -41.76 -28.62
C LEU A 119 10.19 -41.41 -30.01
N GLY A 120 11.07 -41.08 -30.96
CA GLY A 120 10.73 -40.73 -32.35
C GLY A 120 10.53 -39.24 -32.64
N ILE A 121 10.68 -38.33 -31.67
CA ILE A 121 10.53 -36.88 -31.90
C ILE A 121 11.67 -36.12 -31.21
N SER A 122 12.48 -35.39 -31.99
CA SER A 122 13.50 -34.46 -31.52
C SER A 122 13.28 -33.08 -32.14
N ILE A 123 12.56 -32.20 -31.45
CA ILE A 123 12.38 -30.80 -31.89
C ILE A 123 13.21 -29.92 -30.97
N GLN A 124 14.39 -29.50 -31.45
CA GLN A 124 15.27 -28.58 -30.77
C GLN A 124 14.92 -27.13 -31.15
N ARG A 125 14.38 -26.37 -30.20
CA ARG A 125 14.17 -24.92 -30.29
C ARG A 125 15.20 -24.25 -29.39
N ASN A 126 16.07 -23.44 -30.00
CA ASN A 126 17.21 -22.82 -29.31
C ASN A 126 16.74 -21.75 -28.32
N ASP A 127 17.19 -21.91 -27.08
CA ASP A 127 16.75 -21.29 -25.82
C ASP A 127 17.11 -19.79 -25.67
N PHE A 128 16.99 -18.98 -26.72
CA PHE A 128 17.31 -17.55 -26.64
C PHE A 128 16.06 -16.68 -26.85
N PRO A 129 15.87 -15.61 -26.04
CA PRO A 129 14.82 -14.64 -26.28
C PRO A 129 14.92 -14.15 -27.71
N ARG A 130 13.78 -14.06 -28.40
CA ARG A 130 13.69 -13.81 -29.85
C ARG A 130 14.52 -12.59 -30.27
N GLU A 131 14.59 -11.57 -29.41
CA GLU A 131 15.39 -10.36 -29.58
C GLU A 131 16.90 -10.60 -29.59
N ALA A 132 17.41 -11.48 -28.71
CA ALA A 132 18.82 -11.85 -28.64
C ALA A 132 19.25 -12.69 -29.87
N VAL A 133 18.32 -13.45 -30.44
CA VAL A 133 18.53 -14.18 -31.71
C VAL A 133 18.56 -13.19 -32.88
N ILE A 134 17.60 -12.26 -32.94
CA ILE A 134 17.53 -11.24 -33.99
C ILE A 134 18.76 -10.32 -33.96
N SER A 135 19.23 -9.91 -32.77
CA SER A 135 20.43 -9.08 -32.62
C SER A 135 21.69 -9.81 -33.09
N ARG A 136 21.91 -11.06 -32.65
CA ARG A 136 23.02 -11.90 -33.13
C ARG A 136 22.97 -12.14 -34.64
N HIS A 137 21.79 -12.32 -35.22
CA HIS A 137 21.64 -12.49 -36.67
C HIS A 137 21.93 -11.20 -37.44
N LYS A 138 21.51 -10.04 -36.92
CA LYS A 138 21.85 -8.72 -37.48
C LYS A 138 23.36 -8.46 -37.40
N GLU A 139 24.00 -8.74 -36.28
CA GLU A 139 25.46 -8.62 -36.10
C GLU A 139 26.22 -9.51 -37.09
N LYS A 140 25.86 -10.79 -37.20
CA LYS A 140 26.48 -11.71 -38.17
C LYS A 140 26.29 -11.24 -39.62
N ARG A 141 25.12 -10.70 -39.97
CA ARG A 141 24.85 -10.19 -41.32
C ARG A 141 25.66 -8.94 -41.63
N ASN A 142 25.80 -8.03 -40.67
CA ASN A 142 26.61 -6.82 -40.82
C ASN A 142 28.12 -7.15 -40.91
N ALA A 143 28.63 -8.07 -40.08
CA ALA A 143 30.01 -8.53 -40.15
C ALA A 143 30.36 -9.20 -41.50
N ARG A 144 29.39 -9.90 -42.11
CA ARG A 144 29.56 -10.51 -43.44
C ARG A 144 29.55 -9.47 -44.57
N LYS A 145 28.79 -8.39 -44.41
CA LYS A 145 28.73 -7.27 -45.35
C LYS A 145 30.02 -6.43 -45.33
N SER A 146 30.65 -6.29 -44.16
CA SER A 146 31.93 -5.56 -44.01
C SER A 146 33.15 -6.33 -44.52
N ARG A 147 33.06 -7.65 -44.74
CA ARG A 147 34.16 -8.48 -45.28
C ARG A 147 34.13 -8.62 -46.81
N ASN A 148 33.02 -8.23 -47.44
CA ASN A 148 32.78 -8.36 -48.89
C ASN A 148 32.62 -7.00 -49.59
N GLY A 149 32.92 -5.89 -48.90
CA GLY A 149 33.09 -4.56 -49.48
C GLY A 149 34.53 -4.15 -49.33
#